data_AF-A0A1Q7NR83-F1
#
_entry.id   AF-A0A1Q7NR83-F1
#
_cell.length_a   1.000
_cell.length_b   1.000
_cell.length_c   1.000
_cell.angle_alpha   90.00
_cell.angle_beta   90.00
_cell.angle_gamma   90.00
#
_symmetry.space_group_name_H-M   'P 1'
#
loop_
_entity.id
_entity.type
_entity.pdbx_description
1 polymer ?
#
loop_
_entity_poly.entity_id
_entity_poly.type
_entity_poly.pdbx_seq_one_letter_code
_entity_poly.pdbx_strand_id
1 'polypeptide(L)'
;MFWAENVLARRYFYPGCHRMEPYRTRFPDAGRHLPATERLVERTLTLPTGTALDTAGVRRVTDLMAFAVRHGRAITERLRVTPPPA
;
A
#
# COMPACT_ATOMS: atom_id res chain seq x y z
N MET A 1 3.16 8.53 4.01
CA MET A 1 2.01 9.02 4.81
C MET A 1 1.78 8.14 6.03
N PHE A 2 1.24 6.92 5.93
CA PHE A 2 0.93 6.08 7.11
C PHE A 2 2.11 5.88 8.08
N TRP A 3 3.33 5.62 7.57
CA TRP A 3 4.50 5.45 8.43
C TRP A 3 4.91 6.75 9.15
N ALA A 4 4.67 7.92 8.55
CA ALA A 4 4.94 9.20 9.21
C ALA A 4 4.01 9.43 10.41
N GLU A 5 2.83 8.81 10.39
CA GLU A 5 1.85 8.83 11.49
C GLU A 5 1.99 7.60 12.41
N ASN A 6 3.12 6.91 12.38
CA ASN A 6 3.39 5.69 13.16
C ASN A 6 2.41 4.53 12.92
N VAL A 7 1.78 4.46 11.75
CA VAL A 7 0.96 3.32 11.31
C VAL A 7 1.77 2.47 10.34
N LEU A 8 2.26 1.31 10.81
CA LEU A 8 3.06 0.40 10.00
C LEU A 8 2.21 -0.40 9.00
N ALA A 9 1.84 0.25 7.90
CA ALA A 9 1.12 -0.40 6.80
C ALA A 9 2.10 -1.14 5.86
N ARG A 10 1.67 -2.28 5.31
CA ARG A 10 2.47 -3.09 4.36
C ARG A 10 1.64 -3.38 3.10
N ARG A 11 2.30 -3.80 2.01
CA ARG A 11 1.63 -4.33 0.82
C ARG A 11 1.80 -5.84 0.82
N TYR A 12 0.77 -6.57 1.25
CA TYR A 12 0.76 -8.03 1.18
C TYR A 12 -0.28 -8.55 0.18
N PHE A 13 0.12 -9.16 -0.94
CA PHE A 13 1.49 -9.32 -1.47
C PHE A 13 1.78 -8.27 -2.55
N TYR A 14 3.05 -7.85 -2.65
CA TYR A 14 3.53 -6.99 -3.73
C TYR A 14 5.04 -7.19 -3.98
N PRO A 15 5.47 -7.29 -5.25
CA PRO A 15 4.63 -7.48 -6.43
C PRO A 15 4.06 -8.91 -6.46
N GLY A 16 3.28 -9.26 -7.48
CA GLY A 16 2.93 -10.68 -7.70
C GLY A 16 4.18 -11.51 -7.96
N CYS A 17 4.20 -12.77 -7.53
CA CYS A 17 5.40 -13.64 -7.63
C CYS A 17 5.96 -13.75 -9.05
N HIS A 18 5.12 -13.66 -10.09
CA HIS A 18 5.54 -13.66 -11.49
C HIS A 18 6.37 -12.43 -11.91
N ARG A 19 6.38 -11.37 -11.09
CA ARG A 19 7.25 -10.19 -11.24
C ARG A 19 8.52 -10.29 -10.38
N MET A 20 8.71 -11.35 -9.62
CA MET A 20 9.89 -11.59 -8.78
C MET A 20 10.85 -12.57 -9.45
N GLU A 21 12.13 -12.53 -9.11
CA GLU A 21 13.08 -13.55 -9.59
C GLU A 21 12.77 -14.94 -9.00
N PRO A 22 13.01 -16.03 -9.75
CA PRO A 22 13.51 -16.08 -11.13
C PRO A 22 12.41 -15.94 -12.21
N TYR A 23 11.15 -15.86 -11.80
CA TYR A 23 9.99 -15.88 -12.70
C TYR A 23 9.93 -14.67 -13.63
N ARG A 24 10.34 -13.51 -13.12
CA ARG A 24 10.46 -12.27 -13.91
C ARG A 24 11.36 -12.45 -15.13
N THR A 25 12.49 -13.12 -14.95
CA THR A 25 13.46 -13.36 -16.04
C THR A 25 13.01 -14.50 -16.95
N ARG A 26 12.49 -15.59 -16.39
CA ARG A 26 12.08 -16.79 -17.17
C ARG A 26 10.79 -16.61 -17.95
N PHE A 27 9.86 -15.78 -17.44
CA PHE A 27 8.52 -15.60 -17.98
C PHE A 27 8.12 -14.11 -17.98
N PRO A 28 8.79 -13.26 -18.78
CA PRO A 28 8.60 -11.81 -18.73
C PRO A 28 7.17 -11.35 -19.03
N ASP A 29 6.42 -12.12 -19.83
CA ASP A 29 5.04 -11.79 -20.22
C ASP A 29 3.95 -12.46 -19.35
N ALA A 30 4.32 -13.17 -18.27
CA ALA A 30 3.36 -13.88 -17.42
C ALA A 30 2.23 -12.98 -16.88
N GLY A 31 2.52 -11.69 -16.67
CA GLY A 31 1.53 -10.70 -16.21
C GLY A 31 0.34 -10.53 -17.16
N ARG A 32 0.51 -10.75 -18.46
CA ARG A 32 -0.59 -10.63 -19.45
C ARG A 32 -1.72 -11.63 -19.19
N HIS A 33 -1.37 -12.79 -18.63
CA HIS A 33 -2.32 -13.85 -18.29
C HIS A 33 -2.87 -13.72 -16.86
N LEU A 34 -2.39 -12.75 -16.08
CA LEU A 34 -2.75 -12.55 -14.67
C LEU A 34 -3.31 -11.14 -14.39
N PRO A 35 -4.26 -10.61 -15.19
CA PRO A 35 -4.75 -9.25 -15.05
C PRO A 35 -5.47 -9.00 -13.72
N ALA A 36 -6.08 -10.04 -13.12
CA ALA A 36 -6.68 -9.95 -11.79
C ALA A 36 -5.63 -9.77 -10.70
N THR A 37 -4.53 -10.53 -10.77
CA THR A 37 -3.40 -10.42 -9.83
C THR A 37 -2.74 -9.05 -9.95
N GLU A 38 -2.43 -8.60 -11.16
CA GLU A 38 -1.83 -7.27 -11.42
C GLU A 38 -2.70 -6.15 -10.81
N ARG A 39 -4.01 -6.19 -11.04
CA ARG A 39 -4.94 -5.21 -10.48
C ARG A 39 -5.00 -5.27 -8.95
N LEU A 40 -4.96 -6.45 -8.37
CA LEU A 40 -5.07 -6.62 -6.91
C LEU A 40 -3.83 -6.11 -6.18
N VAL A 41 -2.64 -6.56 -6.59
CA VAL A 41 -1.39 -6.18 -5.91
C VAL A 41 -1.12 -4.67 -5.95
N GLU A 42 -1.65 -3.96 -6.95
CA GLU A 42 -1.58 -2.50 -7.04
C GLU A 42 -2.48 -1.74 -6.06
N ARG A 43 -3.49 -2.41 -5.49
CA ARG A 43 -4.53 -1.77 -4.67
C ARG A 43 -4.55 -2.28 -3.22
N THR A 44 -3.82 -3.33 -2.91
CA THR A 44 -3.80 -3.93 -1.58
C THR A 44 -2.90 -3.17 -0.61
N LEU A 45 -3.44 -2.91 0.58
CA LEU A 45 -2.73 -2.38 1.74
C LEU A 45 -3.18 -3.19 2.97
N THR A 46 -2.23 -3.67 3.76
CA THR A 46 -2.50 -4.28 5.06
C THR A 46 -2.22 -3.28 6.18
N LEU A 47 -3.09 -3.30 7.18
CA LEU A 47 -3.05 -2.41 8.34
C LEU A 47 -2.80 -3.21 9.62
N PRO A 48 -2.26 -2.58 10.67
CA PRO A 48 -2.11 -3.21 11.98
C PRO A 48 -3.43 -3.79 12.50
N THR A 49 -3.35 -4.94 13.16
CA THR A 49 -4.47 -5.64 13.80
C THR A 49 -3.93 -6.55 14.92
N GLY A 50 -4.81 -7.30 15.58
CA GLY A 50 -4.47 -8.23 16.67
C GLY A 50 -4.73 -7.64 18.06
N THR A 51 -4.39 -8.40 19.10
CA THR A 51 -4.71 -8.08 20.50
C THR A 51 -4.00 -6.83 21.04
N ALA A 52 -2.92 -6.40 20.39
CA ALA A 52 -2.21 -5.17 20.74
C ALA A 52 -2.91 -3.89 20.24
N LEU A 53 -3.92 -4.00 19.37
CA LEU A 53 -4.63 -2.85 18.82
C LEU A 53 -5.97 -2.67 19.53
N ASP A 54 -6.08 -1.62 20.33
CA ASP A 54 -7.32 -1.25 21.01
C ASP A 54 -8.27 -0.45 20.11
N THR A 55 -9.51 -0.24 20.57
CA THR A 55 -10.54 0.51 19.82
C THR A 55 -10.10 1.94 19.51
N ALA A 56 -9.32 2.58 20.38
CA ALA A 56 -8.78 3.91 20.13
C ALA A 56 -7.75 3.89 18.99
N GLY A 57 -6.89 2.87 18.94
CA GLY A 57 -5.96 2.61 17.85
C GLY A 57 -6.66 2.36 16.53
N VAL A 58 -7.72 1.54 16.53
CA VAL A 58 -8.56 1.32 15.34
C VAL A 58 -9.10 2.65 14.81
N ARG A 59 -9.69 3.49 15.67
CA ARG A 59 -10.23 4.80 15.29
C ARG A 59 -9.17 5.69 14.65
N ARG A 60 -7.98 5.81 15.26
CA ARG A 60 -6.87 6.60 14.70
C ARG A 60 -6.50 6.14 13.29
N VAL A 61 -6.38 4.83 13.08
CA VAL A 61 -6.05 4.26 11.76
C VAL A 61 -7.16 4.53 10.74
N THR A 62 -8.43 4.35 11.12
CA THR A 62 -9.56 4.58 10.21
C THR A 62 -9.74 6.06 9.87
N ASP A 63 -9.51 6.96 10.83
CA ASP A 63 -9.58 8.41 10.61
C ASP A 63 -8.47 8.87 9.66
N LEU A 64 -7.26 8.36 9.85
CA LEU A 64 -6.15 8.62 8.94
C LEU A 64 -6.43 8.10 7.52
N MET A 65 -7.01 6.90 7.41
CA MET A 65 -7.43 6.33 6.13
C MET A 65 -8.50 7.21 5.47
N ALA A 66 -9.53 7.62 6.21
CA ALA A 66 -10.59 8.49 5.71
C ALA A 66 -10.04 9.86 5.25
N PHE A 67 -9.11 10.45 6.01
CA PHE A 67 -8.42 11.68 5.63
C PHE A 67 -7.61 11.49 4.34
N ALA A 68 -6.83 10.41 4.22
CA ALA A 68 -6.05 10.11 3.02
C ALA A 68 -6.94 9.94 1.77
N VAL A 69 -8.08 9.26 1.90
CA VAL A 69 -9.04 9.09 0.80
C VAL A 69 -9.70 10.42 0.42
N ARG A 70 -10.16 11.19 1.41
CA ARG A 70 -10.85 12.48 1.18
C ARG A 70 -9.94 13.53 0.54
N HIS A 71 -8.67 13.56 0.93
CA HIS A 71 -7.71 14.60 0.52
C HIS A 71 -6.64 14.09 -0.45
N GLY A 72 -6.80 12.89 -1.02
CA GLY A 72 -5.77 12.19 -1.78
C GLY A 72 -5.12 13.04 -2.87
N ARG A 73 -5.91 13.75 -3.69
CA ARG A 73 -5.38 14.62 -4.76
C ARG A 73 -4.45 15.70 -4.21
N ALA A 74 -4.90 16.45 -3.20
CA ALA A 74 -4.12 17.55 -2.62
C ALA A 74 -2.85 17.03 -1.91
N ILE A 75 -2.93 15.86 -1.26
CA ILE A 75 -1.77 15.20 -0.65
C ILE A 75 -0.75 14.82 -1.73
N THR A 76 -1.18 14.17 -2.81
CA THR A 76 -0.30 13.78 -3.92
C THR A 76 0.36 14.99 -4.58
N GLU A 77 -0.38 16.08 -4.80
CA GLU A 77 0.16 17.32 -5.37
C GLU A 77 1.25 17.91 -4.47
N ARG A 78 1.00 17.98 -3.15
CA ARG A 78 2.00 18.49 -2.20
C ARG A 78 3.25 17.62 -2.11
N LEU A 79 3.11 16.30 -2.10
CA LEU A 79 4.24 15.37 -2.05
C LEU A 79 5.12 15.38 -3.31
N ARG A 80 4.58 15.83 -4.45
CA ARG A 80 5.38 16.04 -5.66
C ARG A 80 6.29 17.27 -5.56
N VAL A 81 5.86 18.29 -4.83
CA VAL A 81 6.61 19.55 -4.65
C VAL A 81 7.65 19.42 -3.53
N THR A 82 7.35 18.63 -2.50
CA THR A 82 8.28 18.34 -1.40
C THR A 82 8.43 16.83 -1.26
N PRO A 83 9.51 16.23 -1.80
CA PRO A 83 9.73 14.80 -1.66
C PRO A 83 9.89 14.45 -0.17
N PRO A 84 9.39 13.29 0.27
CA PRO A 84 9.54 12.86 1.65
C PRO A 84 11.03 12.69 2.01
N PRO A 85 11.44 12.96 3.27
CA PRO A 85 12.79 12.69 3.73
C PRO A 85 13.10 11.18 3.59
N ALA A 86 14.35 10.89 3.26
CA ALA A 86 14.87 9.55 2.99
C ALA A 86 14.73 8.59 4.19
#